data_AF-A0A8I1G8N6-F1
#
_entry.id   AF-A0A8I1G8N6-F1
#
_cell.length_a   1.000
_cell.length_b   1.000
_cell.length_c   1.000
_cell.angle_alpha   90.00
_cell.angle_beta   90.00
_cell.angle_gamma   90.00
#
_symmetry.space_group_name_H-M   'P 1'
#
loop_
_entity.id
_entity.type
_entity.pdbx_description
1 polymer ?
#
loop_
_entity_poly.entity_id
_entity_poly.type
_entity_poly.pdbx_seq_one_letter_code
_entity_poly.pdbx_strand_id
1 'polypeptide(L)'
;MYLEARKSWEIDNQILTALGDTETRQFPLIEISVNTEVFHVELDIEYNDEEEPYSLMHRFFCLTHDQALTLIKSERVISHKISLMTPRFVSQSKKYAIHDVEEILLVEGADKRRAILYRFCDGTESTSCMSDEISEYEVKKCLYSRNMPENKID
;
A
#
# COMPACT_ATOMS: atom_id res chain seq x y z
N MET A 1 -11.57 7.55 1.66
CA MET A 1 -11.01 8.65 0.85
C MET A 1 -9.86 8.06 0.06
N TYR A 2 -9.94 8.07 -1.27
CA TYR A 2 -8.87 7.60 -2.17
C TYR A 2 -8.33 8.81 -2.92
N LEU A 3 -7.01 8.88 -3.07
CA LEU A 3 -6.34 9.94 -3.82
C LEU A 3 -5.91 9.36 -5.17
N GLU A 4 -6.40 9.95 -6.26
CA GLU A 4 -5.96 9.62 -7.62
C GLU A 4 -4.66 10.38 -7.92
N ALA A 5 -3.62 9.64 -8.33
CA ALA A 5 -2.31 10.21 -8.65
C ALA A 5 -2.34 10.93 -10.01
N ARG A 6 -2.33 12.27 -10.04
CA ARG A 6 -2.13 13.06 -11.28
C ARG A 6 -0.65 13.26 -11.58
N LYS A 7 -0.26 13.54 -12.84
CA LYS A 7 1.16 13.60 -13.27
C LYS A 7 2.06 14.67 -12.61
N SER A 8 1.52 15.71 -11.98
CA SER A 8 2.33 16.76 -11.31
C SER A 8 2.00 16.81 -9.82
N TRP A 9 2.86 16.23 -8.99
CA TRP A 9 2.71 16.19 -7.53
C TRP A 9 3.37 17.38 -6.82
N GLU A 10 3.93 18.30 -7.60
CA GLU A 10 4.60 19.48 -7.06
C GLU A 10 3.54 20.55 -6.80
N ILE A 11 3.33 20.87 -5.52
CA ILE A 11 2.63 22.09 -5.12
C ILE A 11 3.72 23.15 -4.95
N ASP A 12 3.75 24.11 -5.87
CA ASP A 12 4.68 25.22 -5.78
C ASP A 12 4.19 26.19 -4.69
N ASN A 13 4.76 26.10 -3.48
CA ASN A 13 4.38 26.94 -2.34
C ASN A 13 5.48 27.94 -1.99
N GLN A 14 5.32 29.16 -2.50
CA GLN A 14 6.29 30.25 -2.37
C GLN A 14 6.64 30.63 -0.92
N ILE A 15 5.74 30.39 0.05
CA ILE A 15 5.99 30.70 1.46
C ILE A 15 6.96 29.70 2.08
N LEU A 16 6.89 28.43 1.68
CA LEU A 16 7.74 27.38 2.21
C LEU A 16 9.13 27.39 1.58
N THR A 17 9.24 27.74 0.29
CA THR A 17 10.51 27.98 -0.39
C THR A 17 11.34 29.09 0.28
N ALA A 18 10.67 30.05 0.95
CA ALA A 18 11.32 31.16 1.63
C ALA A 18 11.77 30.84 3.07
N LEU A 19 11.25 29.77 3.68
CA LEU A 19 11.44 29.45 5.11
C LEU A 19 12.12 28.09 5.38
N GLY A 20 12.24 27.21 4.37
CA GLY A 20 12.84 25.88 4.50
C GLY A 20 14.13 25.72 3.71
N ASP A 21 15.02 24.83 4.19
CA ASP A 21 16.17 24.35 3.41
C ASP A 21 15.70 23.63 2.14
N THR A 22 16.57 23.66 1.11
CA THR A 22 16.38 23.20 -0.29
C THR A 22 15.74 21.81 -0.49
N GLU A 23 15.65 20.99 0.57
CA GLU A 23 15.10 19.63 0.54
C GLU A 23 13.61 19.52 0.92
N THR A 24 12.92 20.62 1.27
CA THR A 24 11.49 20.57 1.60
C THR A 24 10.58 20.60 0.36
N ARG A 25 10.76 19.65 -0.57
CA ARG A 25 9.70 19.30 -1.50
C ARG A 25 8.64 18.51 -0.73
N GLN A 26 7.58 19.19 -0.31
CA GLN A 26 6.45 18.55 0.37
C GLN A 26 5.59 17.84 -0.66
N PHE A 27 5.75 16.52 -0.74
CA PHE A 27 4.77 15.67 -1.39
C PHE A 27 3.74 15.31 -0.30
N PRO A 28 2.46 15.69 -0.40
CA PRO A 28 1.46 15.42 0.64
C PRO A 28 1.40 13.94 1.02
N LEU A 29 1.68 13.06 0.06
CA LEU A 29 1.77 11.62 0.27
C LEU A 29 2.92 11.21 1.20
N ILE A 30 4.07 11.89 1.09
CA ILE A 30 5.24 11.68 1.94
C ILE A 30 4.95 12.15 3.37
N GLU A 31 4.23 13.26 3.54
CA GLU A 31 3.86 13.76 4.87
C GLU A 31 2.86 12.83 5.59
N ILE A 32 1.90 12.27 4.86
CA ILE A 32 0.97 11.27 5.40
C ILE A 32 1.74 10.01 5.80
N SER A 33 2.65 9.54 4.94
CA SER A 33 3.44 8.33 5.21
C SER A 33 4.50 8.51 6.30
N VAL A 34 4.72 9.71 6.84
CA VAL A 34 5.53 9.89 8.05
C VAL A 34 4.94 9.10 9.22
N ASN A 35 3.60 9.11 9.34
CA ASN A 35 2.91 8.66 10.55
C ASN A 35 2.05 7.41 10.35
N THR A 36 1.75 7.04 9.11
CA THR A 36 0.89 5.88 8.81
C THR A 36 1.38 5.13 7.59
N GLU A 37 1.03 3.87 7.52
CA GLU A 37 1.15 3.05 6.33
C GLU A 37 0.33 3.65 5.18
N VAL A 38 0.93 3.70 4.00
CA VAL A 38 0.23 4.12 2.77
C VAL A 38 0.39 3.03 1.73
N PHE A 39 -0.73 2.51 1.27
CA PHE A 39 -0.79 1.49 0.23
C PHE A 39 -0.91 2.18 -1.12
N HIS A 40 0.05 1.93 -2.00
CA HIS A 40 0.00 2.30 -3.40
C HIS A 40 -0.56 1.11 -4.18
N VAL A 41 -1.72 1.31 -4.81
CA VAL A 41 -2.44 0.26 -5.54
C VAL A 41 -2.45 0.63 -7.01
N GLU A 42 -1.81 -0.18 -7.84
CA GLU A 42 -1.86 -0.08 -9.30
C GLU A 42 -2.87 -1.14 -9.80
N LEU A 43 -3.84 -0.72 -10.60
CA LEU A 43 -4.88 -1.57 -11.17
C LEU A 43 -4.87 -1.41 -12.69
N ASP A 44 -4.81 -2.51 -13.42
CA ASP A 44 -5.20 -2.52 -14.82
C ASP A 44 -6.70 -2.81 -14.90
N ILE A 45 -7.47 -1.86 -15.43
CA ILE A 45 -8.93 -1.93 -15.53
C ILE A 45 -9.31 -2.06 -16.99
N GLU A 46 -10.14 -3.05 -17.32
CA GLU A 46 -10.70 -3.25 -18.65
C GLU A 46 -11.89 -2.29 -18.90
N TYR A 47 -11.85 -1.63 -20.05
CA TYR A 47 -12.88 -0.77 -20.59
C TYR A 47 -13.36 -1.34 -21.91
N ASN A 48 -14.68 -1.34 -22.07
CA ASN A 48 -15.33 -1.69 -23.32
C ASN A 48 -15.79 -0.38 -23.96
N ASP A 49 -15.06 0.10 -24.97
CA ASP A 49 -15.68 0.96 -25.98
C ASP A 49 -16.33 0.07 -27.05
N GLU A 50 -17.30 0.63 -27.77
CA GLU A 50 -18.19 -0.07 -28.70
C GLU A 50 -17.50 -0.91 -29.80
N GLU A 51 -16.17 -0.80 -29.96
CA GLU A 51 -15.40 -1.50 -30.99
C GLU A 51 -14.44 -2.58 -30.46
N GLU A 52 -13.65 -2.32 -29.39
CA GLU A 52 -12.71 -3.31 -28.81
C GLU A 52 -12.45 -3.07 -27.30
N PRO A 53 -12.25 -4.13 -26.49
CA PRO A 53 -11.83 -3.99 -25.10
C PRO A 53 -10.39 -3.45 -25.02
N TYR A 54 -10.16 -2.47 -24.16
CA TYR A 54 -8.84 -1.91 -23.86
C TYR A 54 -8.62 -1.80 -22.36
N SER A 55 -7.36 -1.87 -21.91
CA SER A 55 -7.03 -1.68 -20.50
C SER A 55 -6.36 -0.34 -20.23
N LEU A 56 -6.73 0.28 -19.11
CA LEU A 56 -6.06 1.47 -18.58
C LEU A 56 -5.49 1.17 -17.20
N MET A 57 -4.28 1.65 -16.96
CA MET A 57 -3.64 1.57 -15.66
C MET A 57 -4.08 2.75 -14.77
N HIS A 58 -4.67 2.43 -13.63
CA HIS A 58 -5.06 3.37 -12.59
C HIS A 58 -4.19 3.21 -11.35
N ARG A 59 -3.87 4.33 -10.69
CA ARG A 59 -3.07 4.35 -9.48
C ARG A 59 -3.82 5.05 -8.35
N PHE A 60 -3.95 4.34 -7.23
CA PHE A 60 -4.65 4.81 -6.05
C PHE A 60 -3.74 4.78 -4.83
N PHE A 61 -3.96 5.71 -3.91
CA PHE A 61 -3.41 5.64 -2.56
C PHE A 61 -4.50 5.33 -1.55
N CYS A 62 -4.26 4.31 -0.74
CA CYS A 62 -5.12 3.85 0.34
C CYS A 62 -4.41 3.99 1.68
N LEU A 63 -5.18 4.29 2.74
CA LEU A 63 -4.64 4.44 4.09
C LEU A 63 -4.78 3.17 4.92
N THR A 64 -5.50 2.18 4.41
CA THR A 64 -5.67 0.87 5.06
C THR A 64 -5.55 -0.26 4.04
N HIS A 65 -5.14 -1.44 4.50
CA HIS A 65 -5.13 -2.63 3.67
C HIS A 65 -6.55 -2.98 3.21
N ASP A 66 -7.59 -2.84 4.05
CA ASP A 66 -8.99 -3.09 3.66
C ASP A 66 -9.43 -2.26 2.45
N GLN A 67 -9.02 -0.99 2.37
CA GLN A 67 -9.30 -0.15 1.21
C GLN A 67 -8.60 -0.68 -0.04
N ALA A 68 -7.32 -1.06 0.08
CA ALA A 68 -6.57 -1.64 -1.02
C ALA A 68 -7.21 -2.96 -1.49
N LEU A 69 -7.59 -3.84 -0.55
CA LEU A 69 -8.25 -5.11 -0.83
C LEU A 69 -9.64 -4.94 -1.45
N THR A 70 -10.35 -3.87 -1.12
CA THR A 70 -11.64 -3.55 -1.74
C THR A 70 -11.46 -3.14 -3.20
N LEU A 71 -10.42 -2.34 -3.51
CA LEU A 71 -10.14 -1.87 -4.86
C LEU A 71 -9.80 -3.02 -5.83
N ILE A 72 -8.93 -3.94 -5.41
CA ILE A 72 -8.49 -5.06 -6.27
C ILE A 72 -9.60 -6.06 -6.59
N LYS A 73 -10.69 -6.07 -5.81
CA LYS A 73 -11.84 -6.97 -5.98
C LYS A 73 -12.87 -6.45 -7.00
N SER A 74 -12.66 -5.29 -7.59
CA SER A 74 -13.58 -4.76 -8.60
C SER A 74 -13.60 -5.67 -9.82
N GLU A 75 -14.80 -6.02 -10.32
CA GLU A 75 -14.99 -6.96 -11.44
C GLU A 75 -14.27 -6.58 -12.73
N ARG A 76 -13.90 -5.30 -12.89
CA ARG A 76 -13.22 -4.78 -14.09
C ARG A 76 -11.70 -4.82 -13.98
N VAL A 77 -11.16 -5.20 -12.81
CA VAL A 77 -9.72 -5.30 -12.57
C VAL A 77 -9.23 -6.62 -13.13
N ILE A 78 -8.36 -6.55 -14.14
CA ILE A 78 -7.73 -7.71 -14.78
C ILE A 78 -6.35 -8.03 -14.20
N SER A 79 -5.73 -7.05 -13.56
CA SER A 79 -4.39 -7.14 -13.02
C SER A 79 -4.22 -6.09 -11.94
N HIS A 80 -3.46 -6.41 -10.90
CA HIS A 80 -3.21 -5.47 -9.82
C HIS A 80 -1.83 -5.67 -9.19
N LYS A 81 -1.36 -4.61 -8.54
CA LYS A 81 -0.16 -4.59 -7.72
C LYS A 81 -0.42 -3.73 -6.50
N ILE A 82 -0.11 -4.27 -5.32
CA ILE A 82 -0.11 -3.52 -4.07
C ILE A 82 1.35 -3.32 -3.63
N SER A 83 1.73 -2.08 -3.38
CA SER A 83 2.97 -1.73 -2.70
C SER A 83 2.66 -1.01 -1.40
N LEU A 84 3.47 -1.22 -0.38
CA LEU A 84 3.36 -0.56 0.92
C LEU A 84 4.51 0.42 1.09
N MET A 85 4.16 1.69 1.32
CA MET A 85 5.09 2.68 1.84
C MET A 85 5.09 2.57 3.36
N THR A 86 6.20 2.09 3.91
CA THR A 86 6.35 1.94 5.36
C THR A 86 6.65 3.28 6.02
N PRO A 87 6.13 3.52 7.24
CA PRO A 87 6.40 4.76 7.94
C PRO A 87 7.88 4.94 8.26
N ARG A 88 8.35 6.20 8.20
CA ARG A 88 9.76 6.53 8.42
C ARG A 88 10.28 6.08 9.79
N PHE A 89 9.43 6.08 10.82
CA PHE A 89 9.80 5.67 12.18
C PHE A 89 9.98 4.15 12.33
N VAL A 90 9.42 3.35 11.41
CA VAL A 90 9.59 1.89 11.36
C VAL A 90 10.90 1.52 10.65
N SER A 91 11.35 2.36 9.71
CA SER A 91 12.60 2.15 8.98
C SER A 91 13.83 2.42 9.88
N GLN A 92 14.64 1.38 10.13
CA GLN A 92 15.91 1.50 10.87
C GLN A 92 16.86 2.52 10.23
N SER A 93 16.80 2.67 8.91
CA SER A 93 17.63 3.63 8.15
C SER A 93 17.04 5.04 8.10
N LYS A 94 15.85 5.26 8.67
CA LYS A 94 15.05 6.50 8.57
C LYS A 94 14.81 6.96 7.13
N LYS A 95 14.90 6.05 6.15
CA LYS A 95 14.53 6.28 4.75
C LYS A 95 13.14 5.71 4.50
N TYR A 96 12.37 6.40 3.66
CA TYR A 96 11.14 5.82 3.11
C TYR A 96 11.51 4.57 2.33
N ALA A 97 10.75 3.51 2.57
CA ALA A 97 10.86 2.29 1.80
C ALA A 97 9.48 1.95 1.25
N ILE A 98 9.45 1.71 -0.06
CA ILE A 98 8.26 1.23 -0.76
C ILE A 98 8.57 -0.20 -1.15
N HIS A 99 7.81 -1.14 -0.62
CA HIS A 99 7.98 -2.56 -0.92
C HIS A 99 6.75 -3.10 -1.61
N ASP A 100 6.97 -3.97 -2.60
CA ASP A 100 5.88 -4.71 -3.24
C ASP A 100 5.37 -5.77 -2.26
N VAL A 101 4.07 -5.74 -1.99
CA VAL A 101 3.42 -6.68 -1.09
C VAL A 101 3.19 -8.00 -1.82
N GLU A 102 3.75 -9.07 -1.27
CA GLU A 102 3.49 -10.43 -1.70
C GLU A 102 2.25 -10.98 -1.00
N GLU A 103 2.18 -10.84 0.34
CA GLU A 103 1.05 -11.31 1.14
C GLU A 103 0.63 -10.32 2.23
N ILE A 104 -0.67 -10.29 2.53
CA ILE A 104 -1.23 -9.66 3.73
C ILE A 104 -1.85 -10.76 4.58
N LEU A 105 -1.34 -10.94 5.78
CA LEU A 105 -1.69 -12.05 6.66
C LEU A 105 -2.28 -11.53 7.97
N LEU A 106 -3.36 -12.15 8.42
CA LEU A 106 -3.80 -12.07 9.81
C LEU A 106 -3.07 -13.16 10.60
N VAL A 107 -2.25 -12.75 11.54
CA VAL A 107 -1.44 -13.65 12.37
C VAL A 107 -1.85 -13.55 13.83
N GLU A 108 -1.61 -14.62 14.60
CA GLU A 108 -1.83 -14.67 16.05
C GLU A 108 -0.52 -15.06 16.75
N GLY A 109 -0.08 -14.25 17.71
CA GLY A 109 1.08 -14.53 18.55
C GLY A 109 0.79 -15.57 19.64
N ALA A 110 1.84 -16.06 20.29
CA ALA A 110 1.73 -17.03 21.39
C ALA A 110 0.87 -16.51 22.56
N ASP A 111 0.85 -15.20 22.77
CA ASP A 111 0.05 -14.49 23.77
C ASP A 111 -1.40 -14.24 23.35
N LYS A 112 -1.84 -14.80 22.21
CA LYS A 112 -3.17 -14.64 21.63
C LYS A 112 -3.50 -13.25 21.09
N ARG A 113 -2.53 -12.32 21.04
CA ARG A 113 -2.71 -11.06 20.29
C ARG A 113 -2.69 -11.33 18.80
N ARG A 114 -3.52 -10.59 18.06
CA ARG A 114 -3.57 -10.66 16.61
C ARG A 114 -2.95 -9.40 16.01
N ALA A 115 -2.27 -9.58 14.90
CA ALA A 115 -1.69 -8.49 14.13
C ALA A 115 -1.87 -8.74 12.64
N ILE A 116 -1.72 -7.67 11.87
CA ILE A 116 -1.55 -7.77 10.42
C ILE A 116 -0.06 -7.81 10.11
N LEU A 117 0.35 -8.82 9.36
CA LEU A 117 1.71 -8.99 8.86
C LEU A 117 1.72 -8.79 7.35
N TYR A 118 2.66 -7.98 6.89
CA TYR A 118 2.97 -7.78 5.48
C TYR A 118 4.21 -8.58 5.14
N ARG A 119 4.11 -9.49 4.17
CA ARG A 119 5.26 -10.14 3.55
C ARG A 119 5.51 -9.49 2.20
N PHE A 120 6.75 -9.14 1.93
CA PHE A 120 7.16 -8.46 0.72
C PHE A 120 7.83 -9.41 -0.27
N CYS A 121 7.81 -9.06 -1.56
CA CYS A 121 8.39 -9.90 -2.62
C CYS A 121 9.92 -10.08 -2.51
N ASP A 122 10.61 -9.30 -1.68
CA ASP A 122 12.04 -9.48 -1.38
C ASP A 122 12.28 -10.48 -0.22
N GLY A 123 11.21 -11.07 0.31
CA GLY A 123 11.24 -12.03 1.42
C GLY A 123 11.25 -11.39 2.81
N THR A 124 11.28 -10.06 2.90
CA THR A 124 11.21 -9.36 4.19
C THR A 124 9.77 -9.28 4.70
N GLU A 125 9.63 -9.11 6.01
CA GLU A 125 8.33 -9.02 6.69
C GLU A 125 8.27 -7.76 7.56
N SER A 126 7.08 -7.19 7.68
CA SER A 126 6.80 -6.07 8.58
C SER A 126 5.43 -6.24 9.20
N THR A 127 5.35 -6.12 10.52
CA THR A 127 4.07 -6.03 11.22
C THR A 127 3.50 -4.63 11.05
N SER A 128 2.17 -4.53 10.94
CA SER A 128 1.53 -3.22 10.79
C SER A 128 1.94 -2.27 11.92
N CYS A 129 2.23 -1.02 11.59
CA CYS A 129 2.66 0.00 12.55
C CYS A 129 1.60 0.32 13.62
N MET A 130 0.36 -0.13 13.41
CA MET A 130 -0.75 -0.02 14.34
C MET A 130 -0.88 -1.26 15.27
N SER A 131 -0.03 -2.27 15.08
CA SER A 131 -0.01 -3.51 15.87
C SER A 131 1.30 -3.60 16.67
N ASP A 132 1.25 -4.31 17.79
CA ASP A 132 2.47 -4.67 18.51
C ASP A 132 3.33 -5.62 17.68
N GLU A 133 4.65 -5.50 17.80
CA GLU A 133 5.59 -6.41 17.14
C GLU A 133 5.38 -7.85 17.63
N ILE A 134 5.24 -8.80 16.69
CA ILE A 134 5.09 -10.22 16.98
C ILE A 134 6.25 -10.99 16.33
N SER A 135 7.10 -11.61 17.14
CA SER A 135 8.27 -12.36 16.68
C SER A 135 7.96 -13.82 16.35
N GLU A 136 7.04 -14.44 17.09
CA GLU A 136 6.59 -15.82 16.88
C GLU A 136 5.07 -15.82 16.70
N TYR A 137 4.61 -16.34 15.56
CA TYR A 137 3.21 -16.26 15.18
C TYR A 137 2.72 -17.48 14.40
N GLU A 138 1.41 -17.67 14.40
CA GLU A 138 0.69 -18.60 13.55
C GLU A 138 -0.18 -17.82 12.55
N VAL A 139 -0.15 -18.20 11.28
CA VAL A 139 -1.02 -17.59 10.25
C VAL A 139 -2.46 -18.09 10.44
N LYS A 140 -3.38 -17.16 10.71
CA LYS A 140 -4.81 -17.47 10.88
C LYS A 140 -5.62 -17.28 9.62
N LYS A 141 -5.32 -16.25 8.83
CA LYS A 141 -5.96 -16.00 7.53
C LYS A 141 -4.99 -15.32 6.59
N CYS A 142 -4.94 -15.77 5.34
CA CYS A 142 -4.33 -15.00 4.26
C CYS A 142 -5.41 -14.07 3.69
N LEU A 143 -5.23 -12.76 3.83
CA LEU A 143 -6.16 -11.74 3.34
C LEU A 143 -5.88 -11.37 1.89
N TYR A 144 -4.63 -11.53 1.47
CA TYR A 144 -4.16 -11.30 0.12
C TYR A 144 -2.88 -12.08 -0.14
N SER A 145 -2.77 -12.62 -1.35
CA SER A 145 -1.54 -13.15 -1.89
C SER A 145 -1.47 -12.79 -3.36
N ARG A 146 -0.35 -12.19 -3.79
CA ARG A 146 -0.11 -11.79 -5.18
C ARG A 146 -0.24 -12.95 -6.17
N ASN A 147 -0.01 -14.17 -5.70
CA ASN A 147 -0.03 -15.39 -6.50
C ASN A 147 -1.33 -16.21 -6.33
N MET A 148 -2.32 -15.71 -5.59
CA MET A 148 -3.58 -16.44 -5.45
C MET A 148 -4.39 -16.38 -6.75
N PRO A 149 -4.90 -17.52 -7.25
CA PRO A 149 -5.85 -17.52 -8.37
C PRO A 149 -7.15 -16.82 -7.94
N GLU A 150 -7.75 -16.07 -8.88
CA GLU A 150 -8.86 -15.10 -8.72
C GLU A 150 -10.13 -15.58 -7.99
N ASN A 151 -10.24 -16.87 -7.64
CA ASN A 151 -11.48 -17.50 -7.14
C ASN A 151 -11.45 -17.91 -5.66
N LYS A 152 -10.58 -17.34 -4.81
CA LYS A 152 -10.55 -17.66 -3.37
C LYS A 152 -10.35 -16.44 -2.47
N ILE A 153 -11.29 -15.49 -2.52
CA ILE A 153 -11.41 -14.52 -1.45
C ILE A 153 -12.80 -14.66 -0.81
N ASP A 154 -12.85 -15.42 0.30
CA ASP A 154 -14.00 -15.52 1.21
C ASP A 154 -14.08 -14.29 2.15
#